data_AF-A0A7S2KKJ8-F1
#
_entry.id   AF-A0A7S2KKJ8-F1
#
_cell.length_a   1.000
_cell.length_b   1.000
_cell.length_c   1.000
_cell.angle_alpha   90.00
_cell.angle_beta   90.00
_cell.angle_gamma   90.00
#
_symmetry.space_group_name_H-M   'P 1'
#
loop_
_entity.id
_entity.type
_entity.pdbx_description
1 polymer ?
#
loop_
_entity_poly.entity_id
_entity_poly.type
_entity_poly.pdbx_seq_one_letter_code
_entity_poly.pdbx_strand_id
1 'polypeptide(L)'
;RERNCSYVELVAGGPQLPEFYVDVAWAMAFQDVMRSIEWWAEAMQLDDSTPLFLFIFSRPLNDSTAFEFGSDLLESSIARMMGECMGLVCVFTNDPAHMWRMWRMVTVDIATRIGKDLYIACPQGAMACQKAFPCSGRVLGRLSRGLAREL
;
A
#
# COMPACT_ATOMS: atom_id res chain seq x y z
N ARG A 1 3.10 -20.83 -24.39
CA ARG A 1 2.23 -20.75 -23.18
C ARG A 1 2.48 -19.39 -22.57
N GLU A 2 1.58 -18.43 -22.80
CA GLU A 2 1.56 -17.21 -22.01
C GLU A 2 1.37 -17.62 -20.55
N ARG A 3 2.24 -17.14 -19.67
CA ARG A 3 2.08 -17.36 -18.24
C ARG A 3 1.29 -16.16 -17.73
N ASN A 4 0.02 -16.38 -17.41
CA ASN A 4 -0.84 -15.40 -16.73
C ASN A 4 -0.40 -15.23 -15.27
N CYS A 5 0.85 -14.82 -15.06
CA CYS A 5 1.43 -14.59 -13.75
C CYS A 5 2.29 -13.32 -13.80
N SER A 6 2.42 -12.65 -12.66
CA SER A 6 3.28 -11.47 -12.55
C SER A 6 4.76 -11.85 -12.68
N TYR A 7 5.62 -10.86 -12.97
CA TYR A 7 7.07 -11.07 -12.94
C TYR A 7 7.55 -11.59 -11.58
N VAL A 8 6.93 -11.13 -10.49
CA VAL A 8 7.27 -11.54 -9.12
C VAL A 8 7.01 -13.03 -8.92
N GLU A 9 5.89 -13.56 -9.41
CA GLU A 9 5.57 -14.99 -9.30
C GLU A 9 6.53 -15.88 -10.12
N LEU A 10 7.06 -15.35 -11.23
CA LEU A 10 8.06 -16.07 -12.03
C LEU A 10 9.37 -16.28 -11.28
N VAL A 11 9.75 -15.33 -10.41
CA VAL A 11 11.01 -15.39 -9.65
C VAL A 11 10.84 -15.97 -8.24
N ALA A 12 9.65 -15.87 -7.65
CA ALA A 12 9.37 -16.31 -6.27
C ALA A 12 9.10 -17.82 -6.11
N GLY A 13 9.23 -18.62 -7.18
CA GLY A 13 8.99 -20.08 -7.13
C GLY A 13 7.53 -20.50 -6.98
N GLY A 14 6.59 -19.55 -7.02
CA GLY A 14 5.15 -19.78 -6.91
C GLY A 14 4.37 -18.51 -6.52
N PRO A 15 3.03 -18.59 -6.47
CA PRO A 15 2.19 -17.50 -6.01
C PRO A 15 2.50 -17.09 -4.56
N GLN A 16 2.61 -15.79 -4.32
CA GLN A 16 2.76 -15.22 -2.98
C GLN A 16 1.51 -14.40 -2.68
N LEU A 17 0.70 -14.84 -1.72
CA LEU A 17 -0.50 -14.12 -1.32
C LEU A 17 -0.09 -12.89 -0.50
N PRO A 18 -0.45 -11.67 -0.91
CA PRO A 18 0.01 -10.47 -0.22
C PRO A 18 -0.71 -10.27 1.11
N GLU A 19 0.04 -9.85 2.13
CA GLU A 19 -0.52 -9.51 3.44
C GLU A 19 -1.00 -8.06 3.49
N PHE A 20 -0.36 -7.14 2.76
CA PHE A 20 -0.68 -5.72 2.80
C PHE A 20 -0.74 -5.10 1.41
N TYR A 21 -1.73 -4.23 1.20
CA TYR A 21 -1.82 -3.41 0.01
C TYR A 21 -1.04 -2.12 0.22
N VAL A 22 -0.08 -1.82 -0.66
CA VAL A 22 0.74 -0.62 -0.56
C VAL A 22 0.37 0.37 -1.67
N ASP A 23 -0.19 1.52 -1.27
CA ASP A 23 -0.49 2.62 -2.19
C ASP A 23 0.65 3.65 -2.21
N VAL A 24 1.17 3.91 -3.41
CA VAL A 24 2.25 4.85 -3.68
C VAL A 24 1.85 5.78 -4.83
N ALA A 25 2.35 7.02 -4.82
CA ALA A 25 2.29 7.85 -6.01
C ALA A 25 3.41 7.46 -6.98
N TRP A 26 3.09 7.36 -8.28
CA TRP A 26 4.05 6.88 -9.29
C TRP A 26 5.25 7.80 -9.50
N ALA A 27 5.10 9.09 -9.18
CA ALA A 27 6.18 10.07 -9.27
C ALA A 27 7.10 10.07 -8.03
N MET A 28 6.81 9.25 -7.01
CA MET A 28 7.68 9.13 -5.84
C MET A 28 9.02 8.49 -6.20
N ALA A 29 10.09 8.99 -5.59
CA ALA A 29 11.38 8.34 -5.68
C ALA A 29 11.30 6.96 -5.03
N PHE A 30 11.78 5.93 -5.75
CA PHE A 30 11.74 4.54 -5.27
C PHE A 30 12.40 4.38 -3.89
N GLN A 31 13.51 5.09 -3.65
CA GLN A 31 14.18 5.09 -2.34
C GLN A 31 13.27 5.55 -1.20
N ASP A 32 12.40 6.53 -1.44
CA ASP A 32 11.52 7.08 -0.40
C ASP A 32 10.36 6.13 -0.14
N VAL A 33 9.88 5.45 -1.19
CA VAL A 33 8.91 4.35 -1.05
C VAL A 33 9.48 3.26 -0.15
N MET A 34 10.67 2.76 -0.46
CA MET A 34 11.28 1.65 0.30
C MET A 34 11.58 2.04 1.74
N ARG A 35 12.16 3.22 2.00
CA ARG A 35 12.39 3.69 3.39
C ARG A 35 11.09 3.82 4.18
N SER A 36 10.01 4.25 3.54
CA SER A 36 8.72 4.34 4.21
C SER A 36 8.17 2.96 4.56
N ILE A 37 8.29 2.01 3.64
CA ILE A 37 7.91 0.61 3.88
C ILE A 37 8.73 0.02 5.01
N GLU A 38 10.05 0.26 5.06
CA GLU A 38 10.92 -0.20 6.15
C GLU A 38 10.47 0.32 7.52
N TRP A 39 10.20 1.63 7.63
CA TRP A 39 9.69 2.21 8.89
C TRP A 39 8.37 1.58 9.34
N TRP A 40 7.46 1.34 8.40
CA TRP A 40 6.17 0.73 8.70
C TRP A 40 6.31 -0.76 9.03
N ALA A 41 7.14 -1.50 8.31
CA ALA A 41 7.40 -2.91 8.56
C ALA A 41 8.06 -3.12 9.93
N GLU A 42 9.00 -2.26 10.32
CA GLU A 42 9.61 -2.25 11.66
C GLU A 42 8.56 -1.96 12.74
N ALA A 43 7.68 -0.98 12.52
CA ALA A 43 6.59 -0.68 13.45
C ALA A 43 5.62 -1.86 13.62
N MET A 44 5.32 -2.55 12.52
CA MET A 44 4.48 -3.75 12.49
C MET A 44 5.19 -5.02 12.95
N GLN A 45 6.51 -4.99 13.16
CA GLN A 45 7.34 -6.17 13.48
C GLN A 45 7.15 -7.31 12.47
N LEU A 46 7.12 -6.98 11.18
CA LEU A 46 6.98 -7.96 10.10
C LEU A 46 8.28 -8.73 9.87
N ASP A 47 8.15 -9.95 9.35
CA ASP A 47 9.28 -10.73 8.88
C ASP A 47 9.82 -10.15 7.55
N ASP A 48 11.13 -10.29 7.31
CA ASP A 48 11.76 -9.85 6.05
C ASP A 48 11.17 -10.54 4.80
N SER A 49 10.49 -11.67 4.98
CA SER A 49 9.82 -12.42 3.93
C SER A 49 8.34 -12.07 3.74
N THR A 50 7.79 -11.12 4.50
CA THR A 50 6.37 -10.76 4.43
C THR A 50 6.02 -10.22 3.03
N PRO A 51 5.08 -10.86 2.30
CA PRO A 51 4.72 -10.45 0.95
C PRO A 51 3.86 -9.19 0.97
N LEU A 52 4.26 -8.18 0.17
CA LEU A 52 3.54 -6.93 0.01
C LEU A 52 2.94 -6.83 -1.40
N PHE A 53 1.69 -6.40 -1.51
CA PHE A 53 1.10 -6.02 -2.78
C PHE A 53 1.48 -4.58 -3.11
N LEU A 54 2.55 -4.43 -3.88
CA LEU A 54 2.93 -3.13 -4.42
C LEU A 54 2.50 -3.06 -5.89
N PHE A 55 1.39 -2.34 -6.13
CA PHE A 55 0.67 -2.35 -7.41
C PHE A 55 1.54 -2.18 -8.67
N ILE A 56 2.62 -1.40 -8.59
CA ILE A 56 3.57 -1.21 -9.70
C ILE A 56 4.19 -2.54 -10.18
N PHE A 57 4.43 -3.50 -9.29
CA PHE A 57 5.09 -4.77 -9.59
C PHE A 57 4.12 -5.95 -9.76
N SER A 58 2.86 -5.76 -9.39
CA SER A 58 1.85 -6.82 -9.39
C SER A 58 0.99 -6.85 -10.66
N ARG A 59 1.31 -6.04 -11.68
CA ARG A 59 0.56 -6.00 -12.94
C ARG A 59 0.95 -7.12 -13.91
N PRO A 60 -0.03 -7.77 -14.57
CA PRO A 60 0.26 -8.63 -15.71
C PRO A 60 0.87 -7.82 -16.85
N LEU A 61 1.87 -8.38 -17.53
CA LEU A 61 2.61 -7.69 -18.61
C LEU A 61 1.71 -7.29 -19.80
N ASN A 62 0.61 -8.01 -20.01
CA ASN A 62 -0.27 -7.89 -21.19
C ASN A 62 -1.64 -7.28 -20.87
N ASP A 63 -1.87 -6.79 -19.64
CA ASP A 63 -3.19 -6.31 -19.23
C ASP A 63 -3.32 -4.79 -19.44
N SER A 64 -3.95 -4.41 -20.56
CA SER A 64 -4.36 -3.03 -20.86
C SER A 64 -5.66 -2.61 -20.14
N THR A 65 -6.34 -3.54 -19.46
CA THR A 65 -7.63 -3.34 -18.78
C THR A 65 -7.49 -3.13 -17.27
N ALA A 66 -6.31 -2.73 -16.80
CA ALA A 66 -5.87 -2.73 -15.39
C ALA A 66 -6.80 -2.04 -14.36
N PHE A 67 -7.84 -1.33 -14.78
CA PHE A 67 -8.87 -0.79 -13.90
C PHE A 67 -10.27 -0.97 -14.48
N GLU A 68 -10.86 -2.13 -14.23
CA GLU A 68 -12.31 -2.30 -14.36
C GLU A 68 -12.98 -1.62 -13.17
N PHE A 69 -13.46 -0.39 -13.37
CA PHE A 69 -14.43 0.20 -12.47
C PHE A 69 -15.80 -0.29 -12.89
N GLY A 70 -16.41 -1.14 -12.06
CA GLY A 70 -17.83 -1.43 -12.16
C GLY A 70 -18.67 -0.20 -11.82
N SER A 71 -19.99 -0.36 -11.80
CA SER A 71 -20.89 0.66 -11.26
C SER A 71 -20.65 0.94 -9.77
N ASP A 72 -20.06 -0.02 -9.05
CA ASP A 72 -19.63 0.12 -7.67
C ASP A 72 -18.10 -0.04 -7.55
N LEU A 73 -17.47 0.82 -6.74
CA LEU A 73 -16.05 0.73 -6.41
C LEU A 73 -15.70 -0.59 -5.71
N LEU A 74 -16.64 -1.18 -4.97
CA LEU A 74 -16.44 -2.45 -4.28
C LEU A 74 -16.37 -3.65 -5.22
N GLU A 75 -16.85 -3.51 -6.46
CA GLU A 75 -16.75 -4.53 -7.51
C GLU A 75 -15.42 -4.45 -8.27
N SER A 76 -14.65 -3.39 -8.06
CA SER A 76 -13.37 -3.19 -8.75
C SER A 76 -12.36 -4.28 -8.39
N SER A 77 -11.44 -4.54 -9.32
CA SER A 77 -10.31 -5.46 -9.09
C SER A 77 -9.50 -5.07 -7.85
N ILE A 78 -9.37 -3.77 -7.56
CA ILE A 78 -8.64 -3.27 -6.37
C ILE A 78 -9.36 -3.61 -5.09
N ALA A 79 -10.68 -3.43 -5.03
CA ALA A 79 -11.44 -3.80 -3.84
C ALA A 79 -11.32 -5.29 -3.55
N ARG A 80 -11.29 -6.13 -4.59
CA ARG A 80 -11.05 -7.57 -4.47
C ARG A 80 -9.64 -7.87 -3.94
N MET A 81 -8.60 -7.30 -4.57
CA MET A 81 -7.20 -7.50 -4.16
C MET A 81 -6.95 -7.00 -2.73
N MET A 82 -7.44 -5.81 -2.39
CA MET A 82 -7.35 -5.25 -1.04
C MET A 82 -8.18 -6.06 -0.03
N GLY A 83 -9.28 -6.67 -0.48
CA GLY A 83 -10.11 -7.61 0.27
C GLY A 83 -9.34 -8.83 0.77
N GLU A 84 -8.31 -9.27 0.05
CA GLU A 84 -7.43 -10.38 0.43
C GLU A 84 -6.31 -9.95 1.38
N CYS A 85 -5.96 -8.66 1.41
CA CYS A 85 -4.94 -8.11 2.30
C CYS A 85 -5.48 -7.87 3.72
N MET A 86 -4.61 -7.79 4.73
CA MET A 86 -4.95 -7.39 6.10
C MET A 86 -5.22 -5.89 6.23
N GLY A 87 -4.48 -5.07 5.48
CA GLY A 87 -4.56 -3.62 5.59
C GLY A 87 -4.03 -2.86 4.38
N LEU A 88 -4.29 -1.56 4.37
CA LEU A 88 -3.79 -0.58 3.41
C LEU A 88 -2.67 0.25 4.04
N VAL A 89 -1.52 0.30 3.36
CA VAL A 89 -0.40 1.17 3.68
C VAL A 89 -0.35 2.32 2.68
N CYS A 90 -0.66 3.52 3.14
CA CYS A 90 -0.58 4.74 2.36
C CYS A 90 0.81 5.36 2.54
N VAL A 91 1.63 5.31 1.49
CA VAL A 91 2.97 5.90 1.52
C VAL A 91 2.90 7.38 1.12
N PHE A 92 3.51 8.24 1.91
CA PHE A 92 3.57 9.68 1.67
C PHE A 92 4.99 10.22 1.69
N THR A 93 5.18 11.33 1.00
CA THR A 93 6.39 12.17 1.01
C THR A 93 6.01 13.61 1.37
N ASN A 94 7.01 14.46 1.55
CA ASN A 94 6.82 15.90 1.77
C ASN A 94 6.37 16.69 0.54
N ASP A 95 6.15 16.01 -0.60
CA ASP A 95 5.60 16.61 -1.81
C ASP A 95 4.07 16.59 -1.78
N PRO A 96 3.39 17.75 -1.70
CA PRO A 96 1.94 17.84 -1.67
C PRO A 96 1.26 17.23 -2.89
N ALA A 97 1.92 17.21 -4.05
CA ALA A 97 1.38 16.60 -5.27
C ALA A 97 1.19 15.08 -5.13
N HIS A 98 1.99 14.43 -4.27
CA HIS A 98 1.84 13.02 -3.95
C HIS A 98 0.75 12.75 -2.89
N MET A 99 0.40 13.75 -2.09
CA MET A 99 -0.59 13.63 -1.01
C MET A 99 -2.03 13.69 -1.54
N TRP A 100 -2.33 14.71 -2.36
CA TRP A 100 -3.70 15.07 -2.76
C TRP A 100 -4.21 14.34 -3.99
N ARG A 101 -3.75 13.11 -4.21
CA ARG A 101 -4.11 12.33 -5.40
C ARG A 101 -5.49 11.72 -5.23
N MET A 102 -6.40 11.95 -6.18
CA MET A 102 -7.75 11.35 -6.17
C MET A 102 -7.73 9.85 -5.93
N TRP A 103 -6.74 9.17 -6.50
CA TRP A 103 -6.52 7.74 -6.31
C TRP A 103 -6.38 7.30 -4.86
N ARG A 104 -5.63 8.07 -4.06
CA ARG A 104 -5.42 7.80 -2.63
C ARG A 104 -6.74 7.84 -1.87
N MET A 105 -7.59 8.82 -2.19
CA MET A 105 -8.92 8.92 -1.58
C MET A 105 -9.78 7.72 -1.94
N VAL A 106 -9.72 7.24 -3.18
CA VAL A 106 -10.43 6.03 -3.62
C VAL A 106 -9.94 4.80 -2.84
N THR A 107 -8.63 4.58 -2.72
CA THR A 107 -8.11 3.42 -1.98
C THR A 107 -8.46 3.48 -0.49
N VAL A 108 -8.45 4.67 0.11
CA VAL A 108 -8.84 4.85 1.53
C VAL A 108 -10.34 4.62 1.72
N ASP A 109 -11.18 5.11 0.82
CA ASP A 109 -12.63 4.88 0.86
C ASP A 109 -12.95 3.39 0.73
N ILE A 110 -12.34 2.70 -0.25
CA ILE A 110 -12.45 1.25 -0.39
C ILE A 110 -12.02 0.56 0.91
N ALA A 111 -10.79 0.79 1.38
CA ALA A 111 -10.25 0.17 2.60
C ALA A 111 -11.18 0.33 3.80
N THR A 112 -11.72 1.54 3.97
CA THR A 112 -12.64 1.86 5.07
C THR A 112 -13.95 1.07 4.93
N ARG A 113 -14.53 1.01 3.73
CA ARG A 113 -15.78 0.27 3.46
C ARG A 113 -15.64 -1.23 3.66
N ILE A 114 -14.49 -1.80 3.31
CA ILE A 114 -14.20 -3.24 3.49
C ILE A 114 -13.52 -3.56 4.83
N GLY A 115 -13.48 -2.60 5.77
CA GLY A 115 -13.03 -2.82 7.15
C GLY A 115 -11.55 -3.16 7.30
N LYS A 116 -10.70 -2.64 6.40
CA LYS A 116 -9.24 -2.86 6.43
C LYS A 116 -8.55 -1.87 7.34
N ASP A 117 -7.47 -2.34 7.97
CA ASP A 117 -6.62 -1.48 8.80
C ASP A 117 -5.85 -0.49 7.92
N LEU A 118 -5.81 0.78 8.32
CA LEU A 118 -5.15 1.86 7.61
C LEU A 118 -3.85 2.29 8.30
N TYR A 119 -2.78 2.33 7.53
CA TYR A 119 -1.47 2.79 7.95
C TYR A 119 -0.98 3.94 7.05
N ILE A 120 -0.25 4.88 7.65
CA ILE A 120 0.45 5.95 6.95
C ILE A 120 1.93 5.71 7.15
N ALA A 121 2.69 5.70 6.06
CA ALA A 121 4.13 5.54 6.09
C ALA A 121 4.81 6.71 5.37
N CYS A 122 5.95 7.16 5.88
CA CYS A 122 6.81 8.14 5.22
C CYS A 122 8.28 7.84 5.52
N PRO A 123 9.25 8.48 4.84
CA PRO A 123 10.67 8.15 5.00
C PRO A 123 11.23 8.45 6.41
N GLN A 124 10.44 9.08 7.29
CA GLN A 124 10.84 9.43 8.64
C GLN A 124 10.05 8.67 9.72
N GLY A 125 9.05 7.87 9.37
CA GLY A 125 8.27 7.11 10.33
C GLY A 125 6.96 6.54 9.78
N ALA A 126 6.22 5.89 10.65
CA ALA A 126 4.95 5.27 10.34
C ALA A 126 3.91 5.55 11.42
N MET A 127 2.64 5.54 11.03
CA MET A 127 1.50 5.76 11.91
C MET A 127 0.38 4.76 11.60
N ALA A 128 -0.20 4.20 12.65
CA ALA A 128 -1.37 3.34 12.57
C ALA A 128 -2.64 4.12 12.92
N CYS A 129 -3.62 4.12 12.01
CA CYS A 129 -4.79 5.00 12.10
C CYS A 129 -5.91 4.39 12.95
N GLN A 130 -6.17 3.09 12.79
CA GLN A 130 -7.28 2.42 13.49
C GLN A 130 -6.80 1.65 14.72
N LYS A 131 -5.92 0.66 14.53
CA LYS A 131 -5.32 -0.14 15.60
C LYS A 131 -3.91 0.33 15.91
N ALA A 132 -3.45 0.14 17.14
CA ALA A 132 -2.06 0.39 17.46
C ALA A 132 -1.16 -0.68 16.81
N PHE A 133 0.11 -0.35 16.61
CA PHE A 133 1.14 -1.31 16.25
C PHE A 133 1.31 -2.37 17.37
N PRO A 134 1.90 -3.54 17.09
CA PRO A 134 2.15 -4.58 18.10
C PRO A 134 2.91 -4.09 19.34
N CYS A 135 3.78 -3.09 19.18
CA CYS A 135 4.50 -2.43 20.28
C CYS A 135 3.62 -1.49 21.13
N SER A 136 2.30 -1.50 20.96
CA SER A 136 1.30 -0.65 21.64
C SER A 136 1.35 0.85 21.31
N GLY A 137 2.32 1.30 20.52
CA GLY A 137 2.38 2.65 19.97
C GLY A 137 1.51 2.83 18.72
N ARG A 138 1.05 4.05 18.45
CA ARG A 138 0.41 4.41 17.16
C ARG A 138 1.38 5.04 16.17
N VAL A 139 2.56 5.43 16.62
CA VAL A 139 3.56 6.12 15.82
C VAL A 139 4.93 5.54 16.13
N LEU A 140 5.69 5.23 15.09
CA LEU A 140 7.13 4.95 15.16
C LEU A 140 7.87 6.01 14.35
N GLY A 141 8.99 6.50 14.87
CA GLY A 141 9.78 7.57 14.22
C GLY A 141 9.12 8.95 14.37
N ARG A 142 9.18 9.76 13.31
CA ARG A 142 8.61 11.11 13.26
C ARG A 142 7.85 11.31 11.95
N LEU A 143 6.58 11.67 12.03
CA LEU A 143 5.89 12.22 10.87
C LEU A 143 6.44 13.62 10.60
N SER A 144 6.72 13.92 9.32
CA SER A 144 7.22 15.24 8.97
C SER A 144 6.17 16.30 9.32
N ARG A 145 6.62 17.47 9.80
CA ARG A 145 5.70 18.58 10.12
C ARG A 145 4.95 19.09 8.90
N GLY A 146 5.51 18.95 7.70
CA GLY A 146 4.84 19.28 6.46
C GLY A 146 3.68 18.32 6.19
N LEU A 147 3.95 17.02 6.27
CA LEU A 147 2.94 15.97 6.12
C LEU A 147 1.80 16.13 7.12
N ALA A 148 2.12 16.35 8.40
CA ALA A 148 1.13 16.48 9.46
C ALA A 148 0.23 17.73 9.34
N ARG A 149 0.57 18.72 8.51
CA ARG A 149 -0.28 19.88 8.24
C ARG A 149 -1.25 19.66 7.07
N GLU A 150 -0.91 18.71 6.21
CA GLU A 150 -1.65 18.41 4.99
C GLU A 150 -2.57 17.17 5.16
N LEU A 151 -2.35 16.37 6.22
CA LEU A 151 -3.26 15.31 6.66
C LEU A 151 -4.36 15.87 7.58
#